data_AF-A0AA34TR08-F1
#
_entry.id   AF-A0AA34TR08-F1
#
_cell.length_a   1.000
_cell.length_b   1.000
_cell.length_c   1.000
_cell.angle_alpha   90.00
_cell.angle_beta   90.00
_cell.angle_gamma   90.00
#
_symmetry.space_group_name_H-M   'P 1'
#
loop_
_entity.id
_entity.type
_entity.pdbx_description
1 polymer ?
#
loop_
_entity_poly.entity_id
_entity_poly.type
_entity_poly.pdbx_seq_one_letter_code
_entity_poly.pdbx_strand_id
1 'polypeptide(L)' 'MEYLLNKPNDFGEAKNMVAESVKIYNEYRPHTALKYKTPDEVHRAF' A
#
# COMPACT_ATOMS: atom_id res chain seq x y z
N MET A 1 -0.95 9.62 4.15
CA MET A 1 -2.35 9.16 4.19
C MET A 1 -2.35 7.80 4.85
N GLU A 2 -3.20 7.62 5.85
CA GLU A 2 -3.56 6.30 6.37
C GLU A 2 -4.60 5.70 5.43
N TYR A 3 -4.44 4.43 5.04
CA TYR A 3 -5.16 3.86 3.88
C TYR A 3 -6.56 3.30 4.19
N LEU A 4 -7.02 3.40 5.43
CA LEU A 4 -8.38 3.01 5.82
C LEU A 4 -9.12 4.23 6.36
N LEU A 5 -9.60 5.06 5.43
CA LEU A 5 -10.34 6.29 5.75
C LEU A 5 -11.78 6.02 6.21
N ASN A 6 -12.32 4.86 5.86
CA ASN A 6 -13.68 4.45 6.16
C ASN A 6 -13.72 3.06 6.79
N LYS A 7 -14.74 2.82 7.61
CA LYS A 7 -15.00 1.50 8.18
C LYS A 7 -15.70 0.61 7.13
N PRO A 8 -15.22 -0.63 6.89
CA PRO A 8 -15.89 -1.56 5.99
C PRO A 8 -17.24 -2.03 6.57
N ASN A 9 -18.20 -2.31 5.70
CA ASN A 9 -19.53 -2.82 6.05
C ASN A 9 -19.50 -4.31 6.37
N ASP A 10 -18.62 -5.07 5.71
CA ASP A 10 -18.44 -6.49 5.92
C ASP A 10 -16.98 -6.93 5.78
N PHE A 11 -16.72 -8.22 6.01
CA PHE A 11 -15.37 -8.79 5.95
C PHE A 11 -14.80 -8.89 4.53
N GLY A 12 -15.65 -9.05 3.52
CA GLY A 12 -15.24 -9.07 2.12
C GLY A 12 -14.74 -7.69 1.69
N GLU A 13 -15.48 -6.64 2.03
CA GLU A 13 -15.09 -5.26 1.81
C GLU A 13 -13.80 -4.93 2.57
N ALA A 14 -13.69 -5.35 3.84
CA ALA A 14 -12.48 -5.16 4.63
C ALA A 14 -11.23 -5.75 3.96
N LYS A 15 -11.34 -6.97 3.40
CA LYS A 15 -10.25 -7.60 2.65
C LYS A 15 -9.86 -6.80 1.42
N ASN A 16 -10.84 -6.31 0.66
CA ASN A 16 -10.59 -5.52 -0.54
C ASN A 16 -9.89 -4.20 -0.20
N MET A 17 -10.38 -3.48 0.82
CA MET A 17 -9.80 -2.23 1.28
C MET A 17 -8.35 -2.41 1.77
N VAL A 18 -8.06 -3.49 2.50
CA VAL A 18 -6.69 -3.82 2.93
C VAL A 18 -5.80 -4.15 1.74
N ALA A 19 -6.27 -4.94 0.79
CA ALA A 19 -5.50 -5.28 -0.41
C ALA A 19 -5.16 -4.03 -1.24
N GLU A 20 -6.13 -3.13 -1.42
CA GLU A 20 -5.94 -1.86 -2.10
C GLU A 20 -4.96 -0.96 -1.34
N SER A 21 -5.09 -0.88 -0.01
CA SER A 21 -4.17 -0.14 0.86
C SER A 21 -2.72 -0.59 0.69
N VAL A 22 -2.50 -1.92 0.71
CA VAL A 22 -1.17 -2.52 0.55
C VAL A 22 -0.62 -2.23 -0.85
N LYS A 23 -1.44 -2.38 -1.89
CA LYS A 23 -1.04 -2.07 -3.26
C LYS A 23 -0.60 -0.61 -3.38
N ILE A 24 -1.39 0.33 -2.87
CA ILE A 24 -1.07 1.75 -2.96
C ILE A 24 0.21 2.07 -2.19
N TYR A 25 0.40 1.49 -1.00
CA TYR A 25 1.64 1.67 -0.23
C TYR A 25 2.85 1.19 -1.04
N ASN A 26 2.79 -0.02 -1.58
CA ASN A 26 3.90 -0.63 -2.31
C ASN A 26 4.23 0.13 -3.60
N GLU A 27 3.23 0.60 -4.33
CA GLU A 27 3.41 1.25 -5.64
C GLU A 27 3.79 2.73 -5.52
N TYR A 28 3.28 3.44 -4.51
CA TYR A 28 3.32 4.90 -4.48
C TYR A 28 3.99 5.51 -3.26
N ARG A 29 4.36 4.74 -2.22
CA ARG A 29 5.00 5.33 -1.04
C ARG A 29 6.52 5.42 -1.25
N PRO A 30 7.09 6.60 -1.52
CA PRO A 30 8.54 6.76 -1.54
C PRO A 30 9.07 6.66 -0.11
N HIS A 31 10.15 5.91 0.07
CA HIS A 31 10.85 5.80 1.34
C HIS A 31 12.22 6.46 1.28
N THR A 32 12.53 7.32 2.24
CA THR A 32 13.84 7.97 2.35
C THR A 32 14.97 6.96 2.52
N ALA A 33 14.74 5.89 3.29
CA ALA A 33 15.67 4.78 3.45
C ALA A 33 15.93 4.01 2.13
N LEU A 34 14.97 4.02 1.20
CA LEU A 34 15.09 3.39 -0.11
C LEU A 34 15.53 4.38 -1.21
N LYS A 35 16.19 5.49 -0.84
CA LYS A 35 16.60 6.55 -1.78
C LYS A 35 15.41 7.11 -2.58
N TYR A 36 14.28 7.32 -1.91
CA TYR A 36 13.01 7.76 -2.51
C TYR A 36 12.36 6.77 -3.47
N LYS A 37 12.86 5.54 -3.57
CA LYS A 37 12.17 4.47 -4.27
C LYS A 37 10.99 3.96 -3.46
N THR A 38 10.02 3.40 -4.15
CA THR A 38 8.91 2.65 -3.55
C THR A 38 9.33 1.22 -3.24
N PRO A 39 8.63 0.51 -2.32
CA PRO A 39 8.94 -0.88 -2.02
C PRO A 39 8.95 -1.75 -3.27
N ASP A 40 7.99 -1.53 -4.17
CA ASP A 40 7.88 -2.24 -5.44
C ASP A 40 9.06 -1.98 -6.38
N GLU A 41 9.52 -0.72 -6.50
CA GLU A 41 10.68 -0.37 -7.32
C GLU A 41 11.96 -1.04 -6.83
N VAL A 42 12.07 -1.27 -5.52
CA VAL A 42 13.19 -2.02 -4.95
C VAL A 42 13.03 -3.51 -5.23
N HIS A 43 11.84 -4.08 -5.05
CA HIS A 43 11.60 -5.51 -5.25
C HIS A 43 11.72 -5.95 -6.72
N ARG A 44 11.21 -5.14 -7.67
CA ARG A 44 11.29 -5.41 -9.11
C ARG A 44 12.71 -5.25 -9.69
N ALA A 45 13.64 -4.67 -8.95
CA ALA A 45 15.02 -4.45 -9.38
C ALA A 45 15.98 -5.61 -9.01
N PHE A 46 15.49 -6.64 -8.32
CA PHE A 46 16.20 -7.90 -8.02
C PHE A 46 15.61 -9.04 -8.83
#